data_AF-A0A847N1A5-F1
#
_entry.id   AF-A0A847N1A5-F1
#
_cell.length_a   1.000
_cell.length_b   1.000
_cell.length_c   1.000
_cell.angle_alpha   90.00
_cell.angle_beta   90.00
_cell.angle_gamma   90.00
#
_symmetry.space_group_name_H-M   'P 1'
#
loop_
_entity.id
_entity.type
_entity.pdbx_description
1 polymer ?
#
loop_
_entity_poly.entity_id
_entity_poly.type
_entity_poly.pdbx_seq_one_letter_code
_entity_poly.pdbx_strand_id
1 'polypeptide(L)'
;MIATYFNALMVILGSLLGLLVKNKLKASYQEVVFTSSGLITLVIGISMAMQTGSYLILLFSVVIGGFIGYALHIEEGVLALGSWMERRLSKGKGSAESARNFALGFLNASLLFCSGAMTVVGSIQAGTVGDYQLILVKSIMDGCMAIIFSSIYGIGVMASALFILLYQGFFTLAGGFIAPVLGDAGITELAAVGGVLL
;
A
#
# COMPACT_ATOMS: atom_id res chain seq x y z
N MET A 1 -7.14 -9.02 -10.90
CA MET A 1 -8.00 -8.78 -9.72
C MET A 1 -7.81 -9.77 -8.58
N ILE A 2 -7.55 -11.07 -8.85
CA ILE A 2 -7.40 -12.10 -7.80
C ILE A 2 -6.44 -11.66 -6.67
N ALA A 3 -5.26 -11.14 -7.03
CA ALA A 3 -4.27 -10.70 -6.05
C ALA A 3 -4.74 -9.51 -5.19
N THR A 4 -5.58 -8.62 -5.73
CA THR A 4 -6.19 -7.51 -4.99
C THR A 4 -7.19 -8.00 -3.94
N TYR A 5 -8.02 -8.98 -4.31
CA TYR A 5 -8.93 -9.62 -3.36
C TYR A 5 -8.18 -10.37 -2.27
N PHE A 6 -7.08 -11.04 -2.64
CA PHE A 6 -6.19 -11.70 -1.68
C PHE A 6 -5.60 -10.70 -0.68
N ASN A 7 -5.13 -9.54 -1.13
CA ASN A 7 -4.62 -8.50 -0.22
C ASN A 7 -5.71 -8.02 0.75
N ALA A 8 -6.87 -7.64 0.23
CA ALA A 8 -7.99 -7.20 1.06
C ALA A 8 -8.40 -8.28 2.10
N LEU A 9 -8.40 -9.56 1.71
CA LEU A 9 -8.68 -10.67 2.61
C LEU A 9 -7.61 -10.80 3.70
N MET A 10 -6.33 -10.73 3.35
CA MET A 10 -5.23 -10.79 4.32
C MET A 10 -5.29 -9.66 5.35
N VAL A 11 -5.63 -8.45 4.92
CA VAL A 11 -5.83 -7.30 5.81
C VAL A 11 -7.04 -7.50 6.73
N ILE A 12 -8.14 -8.06 6.22
CA ILE A 12 -9.32 -8.38 7.04
C ILE A 12 -8.98 -9.45 8.09
N LEU A 13 -8.37 -10.56 7.67
CA LEU A 13 -7.98 -11.65 8.58
C LEU A 13 -6.95 -11.18 9.61
N GLY A 14 -5.94 -10.44 9.18
CA GLY A 14 -4.96 -9.83 10.07
C GLY A 14 -5.60 -8.88 11.07
N SER A 15 -6.54 -8.04 10.62
CA SER A 15 -7.29 -7.14 11.50
C SER A 15 -8.13 -7.89 12.53
N LEU A 16 -8.82 -8.96 12.13
CA LEU A 16 -9.59 -9.79 13.05
C LEU A 16 -8.69 -10.44 14.12
N LEU A 17 -7.55 -10.98 13.71
CA LEU A 17 -6.57 -11.54 14.64
C LEU A 17 -6.02 -10.48 15.60
N GLY A 18 -5.66 -9.29 15.11
CA GLY A 18 -5.16 -8.22 15.96
C GLY A 18 -6.19 -7.70 16.97
N LEU A 19 -7.48 -7.70 16.61
CA LEU A 19 -8.58 -7.42 17.53
C LEU A 19 -8.70 -8.48 18.64
N LEU A 20 -8.47 -9.76 18.34
CA LEU A 20 -8.50 -10.85 19.33
C LEU A 20 -7.31 -10.79 20.29
N VAL A 21 -6.15 -10.36 19.81
CA VAL A 21 -4.90 -10.26 20.59
C VAL A 21 -4.69 -8.86 21.19
N LYS A 22 -5.72 -8.00 21.14
CA LYS A 22 -5.71 -6.63 21.67
C LYS A 22 -5.10 -6.58 23.08
N ASN A 23 -4.17 -5.65 23.30
CA ASN A 23 -3.41 -5.45 24.55
C ASN A 23 -2.47 -6.60 24.97
N LYS A 24 -2.26 -7.65 24.16
CA LYS A 24 -1.35 -8.76 24.47
C LYS A 24 -0.05 -8.76 23.65
N LEU A 25 0.04 -7.92 22.62
CA LEU A 25 1.23 -7.80 21.78
C LEU A 25 2.33 -6.99 22.47
N LYS A 26 3.49 -7.63 22.68
CA LYS A 26 4.69 -6.93 23.18
C LYS A 26 5.28 -6.06 22.07
N ALA A 27 5.95 -4.97 22.45
CA ALA A 27 6.64 -4.08 21.52
C ALA A 27 7.63 -4.82 20.60
N SER A 28 8.32 -5.85 21.12
CA SER A 28 9.25 -6.67 20.34
C SER A 28 8.60 -7.37 19.14
N TYR A 29 7.31 -7.73 19.20
CA TYR A 29 6.63 -8.30 18.03
C TYR A 29 6.43 -7.27 16.93
N GLN A 30 6.14 -6.02 17.31
CA GLN A 30 6.00 -4.93 16.34
C GLN A 30 7.33 -4.71 15.64
N GLU A 31 8.42 -4.60 16.41
CA GLU A 31 9.77 -4.45 15.89
C GLU A 31 10.14 -5.56 14.91
N VAL A 32 9.91 -6.84 15.26
CA VAL A 32 10.20 -7.96 14.36
C VAL A 32 9.44 -7.85 13.04
N VAL A 33 8.15 -7.51 13.06
CA VAL A 33 7.34 -7.39 11.84
C VAL A 33 7.77 -6.19 11.00
N PHE A 34 8.03 -5.03 11.60
CA PHE A 34 8.52 -3.84 10.91
C PHE A 34 9.91 -4.07 10.30
N THR A 35 10.85 -4.61 11.06
CA THR A 35 12.21 -4.90 10.60
C THR A 35 12.20 -5.93 9.48
N SER A 36 11.46 -7.04 9.65
CA SER A 36 11.37 -8.06 8.60
C SER A 36 10.76 -7.51 7.32
N SER A 37 9.70 -6.70 7.45
CA SER A 37 9.06 -6.07 6.30
C SER A 37 9.98 -5.09 5.59
N GLY A 38 10.72 -4.26 6.34
CA GLY A 38 11.71 -3.33 5.78
C GLY A 38 12.86 -4.03 5.08
N LEU A 39 13.39 -5.12 5.66
CA LEU A 39 14.45 -5.92 5.03
C LEU A 39 13.98 -6.57 3.73
N ILE A 40 12.76 -7.11 3.70
CA ILE A 40 12.18 -7.67 2.47
C ILE A 40 11.95 -6.57 1.43
N THR A 41 11.43 -5.41 1.83
CA THR A 41 11.26 -4.25 0.95
C THR A 41 12.59 -3.84 0.32
N LEU A 42 13.67 -3.77 1.10
CA LEU A 42 15.00 -3.43 0.60
C LEU A 42 15.50 -4.45 -0.43
N VAL A 43 15.34 -5.74 -0.17
CA VAL A 43 15.73 -6.80 -1.12
C VAL A 43 14.93 -6.67 -2.42
N ILE A 44 13.62 -6.47 -2.33
CA ILE A 44 12.74 -6.33 -3.50
C ILE A 44 13.06 -5.04 -4.27
N GLY A 45 13.24 -3.92 -3.58
CA GLY A 45 13.55 -2.62 -4.16
C GLY A 45 14.84 -2.65 -4.97
N ILE A 46 15.93 -3.18 -4.39
CA ILE A 46 17.21 -3.37 -5.09
C ILE A 46 17.03 -4.32 -6.28
N SER A 47 16.37 -5.46 -6.09
CA SER A 47 16.19 -6.45 -7.15
C SER A 47 15.39 -5.90 -8.34
N MET A 48 14.41 -5.03 -8.09
CA MET A 48 13.62 -4.37 -9.13
C MET A 48 14.42 -3.25 -9.81
N ALA A 49 15.09 -2.39 -9.02
CA ALA A 49 15.88 -1.28 -9.55
C ALA A 49 17.01 -1.76 -10.48
N MET A 50 17.64 -2.89 -10.14
CA MET A 50 18.72 -3.49 -10.95
C MET A 50 18.25 -4.06 -12.30
N GLN A 51 16.94 -4.20 -12.52
CA GLN A 51 16.39 -4.67 -13.80
C GLN A 51 16.26 -3.58 -14.86
N THR A 52 16.63 -2.32 -14.55
CA THR A 52 16.58 -1.23 -15.53
C THR A 52 17.39 -1.55 -16.79
N GLY A 53 16.81 -1.32 -17.96
CA GLY A 53 17.50 -1.37 -19.24
C GLY A 53 18.23 -0.06 -19.57
N SER A 54 17.88 1.05 -18.91
CA SER A 54 18.54 2.35 -19.10
C SER A 54 18.51 3.21 -17.83
N TYR A 55 19.68 3.36 -17.21
CA TYR A 55 19.88 4.26 -16.07
C TYR A 55 19.48 5.72 -16.36
N LEU A 56 19.57 6.15 -17.62
CA LEU A 56 19.12 7.50 -18.01
C LEU A 56 17.60 7.62 -17.91
N ILE A 57 16.85 6.64 -18.40
CA ILE A 57 15.38 6.64 -18.31
C ILE A 57 14.96 6.57 -16.84
N LEU A 58 15.61 5.71 -16.05
CA LEU A 58 15.37 5.60 -14.62
C LEU A 58 15.58 6.95 -13.90
N LEU A 59 16.74 7.59 -14.13
CA LEU A 59 17.07 8.89 -13.53
C LEU A 59 16.06 9.97 -13.92
N PHE A 60 15.78 10.12 -15.22
CA PHE A 60 14.83 11.12 -15.69
C PHE A 60 13.41 10.86 -15.17
N SER A 61 12.98 9.61 -15.09
CA SER A 61 11.64 9.26 -14.59
C SER A 61 11.47 9.63 -13.12
N VAL A 62 12.48 9.33 -12.28
CA VAL A 62 12.46 9.69 -10.85
C VAL A 62 12.49 11.21 -10.67
N VAL A 63 13.37 11.92 -11.38
CA VAL A 63 13.52 13.38 -11.24
C VAL A 63 12.30 14.12 -11.75
N ILE A 64 11.86 13.84 -12.98
CA ILE A 64 10.72 14.53 -13.60
C ILE A 64 9.43 14.15 -12.88
N GLY A 65 9.24 12.86 -12.56
CA GLY A 65 8.08 12.39 -11.79
C GLY A 65 8.00 13.04 -10.42
N GLY A 66 9.13 13.17 -9.71
CA GLY A 66 9.21 13.88 -8.44
C GLY A 66 8.83 15.35 -8.55
N PHE A 67 9.33 16.07 -9.56
CA PHE A 67 8.95 17.46 -9.79
C PHE A 67 7.47 17.64 -10.12
N ILE A 68 6.92 16.77 -10.98
CA ILE A 68 5.49 16.79 -11.32
C ILE A 68 4.65 16.51 -10.07
N GLY A 69 5.01 15.48 -9.28
CA GLY A 69 4.31 15.13 -8.05
C GLY A 69 4.32 16.27 -7.03
N TYR A 70 5.46 16.95 -6.89
CA TYR A 70 5.60 18.14 -6.05
C TYR A 70 4.75 19.31 -6.55
N ALA A 71 4.80 19.63 -7.85
CA ALA A 71 4.02 20.72 -8.44
C ALA A 71 2.50 20.48 -8.36
N LEU A 72 2.07 19.21 -8.38
CA LEU A 72 0.67 18.81 -8.23
C LEU A 72 0.20 18.75 -6.76
N HIS A 73 1.10 18.96 -5.79
CA HIS A 73 0.78 18.87 -4.37
C HIS A 73 0.10 17.54 -3.97
N ILE A 74 0.62 16.43 -4.50
CA ILE A 74 0.01 15.09 -4.28
C ILE A 74 0.02 14.72 -2.80
N GLU A 75 1.11 15.02 -2.09
CA GLU A 75 1.25 14.72 -0.66
C GLU A 75 0.20 15.48 0.17
N GLU A 76 0.03 16.78 -0.11
CA GLU A 76 -0.96 17.62 0.54
C GLU A 76 -2.38 17.13 0.23
N GLY A 77 -2.64 16.67 -1.00
CA GLY A 77 -3.90 16.05 -1.39
C GLY A 77 -4.20 14.79 -0.58
N VAL A 78 -3.21 13.91 -0.40
CA VAL A 78 -3.35 12.68 0.39
C VAL A 78 -3.58 12.99 1.88
N LEU A 79 -2.83 13.94 2.45
CA LEU A 79 -3.01 14.39 3.84
C LEU A 79 -4.38 15.08 4.05
N ALA A 80 -4.81 15.90 3.09
CA ALA A 80 -6.10 16.58 3.13
C ALA A 80 -7.25 15.57 3.05
N LEU A 81 -7.17 14.58 2.16
CA LEU A 81 -8.13 13.46 2.12
C LEU A 81 -8.19 12.74 3.45
N GLY A 82 -7.03 12.44 4.05
CA GLY A 82 -6.97 11.79 5.36
C GLY A 82 -7.68 12.58 6.46
N SER A 83 -7.35 13.86 6.58
CA SER A 83 -7.99 14.76 7.57
C SER A 83 -9.49 14.95 7.31
N TRP A 84 -9.92 14.97 6.04
CA TRP A 84 -11.33 15.04 5.68
C TRP A 84 -12.09 13.77 6.09
N MET A 85 -11.51 12.59 5.84
CA MET A 85 -12.08 11.31 6.24
C MET A 85 -12.14 11.20 7.77
N GLU A 86 -11.08 11.63 8.47
CA GLU A 86 -11.06 11.66 9.93
C GLU A 86 -12.22 12.51 10.48
N ARG A 87 -12.41 13.73 9.98
CA ARG A 87 -13.49 14.63 10.41
C ARG A 87 -14.89 14.09 10.09
N ARG A 88 -15.06 13.38 8.98
CA ARG A 88 -16.35 12.79 8.59
C ARG A 88 -16.71 11.58 9.45
N LEU A 89 -15.75 10.70 9.71
CA LEU A 89 -15.94 9.48 10.47
C LEU A 89 -16.04 9.74 11.98
N SER A 90 -15.35 10.78 12.49
CA SER A 90 -15.43 11.21 13.89
C SER A 90 -16.79 11.81 14.29
N LYS A 91 -17.64 12.15 13.32
CA LYS A 91 -18.98 12.74 13.55
C LYS A 91 -20.10 11.67 13.71
N GLY A 92 -19.77 10.38 13.73
CA GLY A 92 -20.73 9.27 13.90
C GLY A 92 -21.17 9.03 15.35
N LYS A 93 -22.36 8.42 15.52
CA LYS A 93 -23.04 8.13 16.81
C LYS A 93 -22.34 7.08 17.70
N GLY A 94 -21.16 7.40 18.24
CA GLY A 94 -20.45 6.61 19.26
C GLY A 94 -19.76 7.53 20.29
N SER A 95 -19.07 6.98 21.30
CA SER A 95 -18.21 7.82 22.15
C SER A 95 -17.16 8.50 21.25
N ALA A 96 -16.91 9.79 21.47
CA ALA A 96 -16.00 10.59 20.62
C ALA A 96 -14.62 9.94 20.46
N GLU A 97 -14.18 9.17 21.47
CA GLU A 97 -12.92 8.43 21.47
C GLU A 97 -12.93 7.23 20.51
N SER A 98 -14.01 6.44 20.47
CA SER A 98 -14.11 5.28 19.58
C SER A 98 -14.18 5.69 18.11
N ALA A 99 -14.88 6.79 17.80
CA ALA A 99 -14.97 7.31 16.44
C ALA A 99 -13.62 7.84 15.94
N ARG A 100 -12.85 8.51 16.83
CA ARG A 100 -11.49 8.96 16.53
C ARG A 100 -10.54 7.80 16.28
N ASN A 101 -10.55 6.76 17.13
CA ASN A 101 -9.69 5.60 16.95
C ASN A 101 -10.00 4.83 15.65
N PHE A 102 -11.29 4.72 15.31
CA PHE A 102 -11.70 4.15 14.02
C PHE A 102 -11.13 4.95 12.84
N ALA A 103 -11.30 6.27 12.87
CA ALA A 103 -10.80 7.15 11.82
C ALA A 103 -9.26 7.08 11.66
N LEU A 104 -8.52 7.14 12.76
CA LEU A 104 -7.06 7.02 12.76
C LEU A 104 -6.60 5.65 12.25
N GLY A 105 -7.26 4.57 12.71
CA GLY A 105 -6.96 3.22 12.26
C GLY A 105 -7.21 3.02 10.77
N PHE A 106 -8.36 3.49 10.28
CA PHE A 106 -8.68 3.46 8.86
C PHE A 106 -7.66 4.26 8.04
N LEU A 107 -7.36 5.49 8.46
CA LEU A 107 -6.46 6.39 7.73
C LEU A 107 -5.03 5.85 7.68
N ASN A 108 -4.44 5.59 8.85
CA ASN A 108 -3.05 5.16 8.94
C ASN A 108 -2.83 3.82 8.21
N ALA A 109 -3.78 2.88 8.33
CA ALA A 109 -3.71 1.62 7.61
C ALA A 109 -3.86 1.81 6.10
N SER A 110 -4.81 2.64 5.65
CA SER A 110 -5.01 2.90 4.21
C SER A 110 -3.78 3.54 3.58
N LEU A 111 -3.18 4.52 4.26
CA LEU A 111 -1.94 5.16 3.80
C LEU A 111 -0.78 4.17 3.79
N LEU A 112 -0.57 3.42 4.88
CA LEU A 112 0.51 2.45 4.95
C LEU A 112 0.40 1.38 3.85
N PHE A 113 -0.81 0.84 3.64
CA PHE A 113 -1.02 -0.25 2.68
C PHE A 113 -1.02 0.25 1.24
N CYS A 114 -1.48 1.46 0.95
CA CYS A 114 -1.62 1.93 -0.44
C CYS A 114 -0.53 2.89 -0.91
N SER A 115 0.21 3.54 -0.02
CA SER A 115 1.22 4.54 -0.41
C SER A 115 2.49 3.94 -1.03
N GLY A 116 2.77 2.65 -0.80
CA GLY A 116 3.99 2.02 -1.31
C GLY A 116 3.99 1.82 -2.82
N ALA A 117 5.15 2.00 -3.46
CA ALA A 117 5.32 1.81 -4.90
C ALA A 117 4.93 0.39 -5.37
N MET A 118 5.10 -0.63 -4.51
CA MET A 118 4.65 -2.01 -4.76
C MET A 118 3.15 -2.10 -5.10
N THR A 119 2.31 -1.23 -4.53
CA THR A 119 0.88 -1.21 -4.82
C THR A 119 0.64 -0.88 -6.27
N VAL A 120 1.27 0.18 -6.78
CA VAL A 120 1.07 0.66 -8.15
C VAL A 120 1.73 -0.30 -9.14
N VAL A 121 3.00 -0.62 -8.92
CA VAL A 121 3.79 -1.50 -9.82
C VAL A 121 3.18 -2.90 -9.87
N GLY A 122 2.92 -3.50 -8.72
CA GLY A 122 2.35 -4.84 -8.62
C GLY A 122 0.95 -4.91 -9.21
N SER A 123 0.14 -3.85 -9.04
CA SER A 123 -1.19 -3.77 -9.68
C SER A 123 -1.09 -3.73 -11.19
N ILE A 124 -0.22 -2.89 -11.72
CA ILE A 124 -0.03 -2.77 -13.16
C ILE A 124 0.47 -4.11 -13.72
N GLN A 125 1.50 -4.72 -13.13
CA GLN A 125 2.00 -6.04 -13.55
C GLN A 125 0.93 -7.15 -13.51
N ALA A 126 0.14 -7.18 -12.43
CA ALA A 126 -0.97 -8.13 -12.30
C ALA A 126 -2.08 -7.92 -13.35
N GLY A 127 -2.27 -6.67 -13.78
CA GLY A 127 -3.25 -6.28 -14.80
C GLY A 127 -2.75 -6.46 -16.23
N THR A 128 -1.45 -6.32 -16.48
CA THR A 128 -0.84 -6.35 -17.80
C THR A 128 -0.37 -7.75 -18.20
N VAL A 129 0.48 -8.37 -17.38
CA VAL A 129 1.18 -9.64 -17.69
C VAL A 129 0.70 -10.80 -16.83
N GLY A 130 -0.19 -10.54 -15.87
CA GLY A 130 -0.74 -11.56 -14.98
C GLY A 130 0.25 -12.04 -13.92
N ASP A 131 1.32 -11.27 -13.64
CA ASP A 131 2.23 -11.56 -12.54
C ASP A 131 1.64 -11.03 -11.23
N TYR A 132 1.36 -11.96 -10.31
CA TYR A 132 0.78 -11.67 -9.01
C TYR A 132 1.79 -11.70 -7.87
N GLN A 133 3.04 -12.13 -8.11
CA GLN A 133 4.02 -12.39 -7.05
C GLN A 133 4.22 -11.19 -6.12
N LEU A 134 4.43 -10.02 -6.70
CA LEU A 134 4.71 -8.79 -5.96
C LEU A 134 3.54 -8.38 -5.04
N ILE A 135 2.30 -8.49 -5.53
CA ILE A 135 1.11 -8.24 -4.70
C ILE A 135 0.95 -9.32 -3.62
N LEU A 136 1.22 -10.59 -3.92
CA LEU A 136 1.06 -11.67 -2.94
C LEU A 136 2.04 -11.50 -1.77
N VAL A 137 3.30 -11.18 -2.06
CA VAL A 137 4.29 -10.85 -1.03
C VAL A 137 3.82 -9.67 -0.19
N LYS A 138 3.40 -8.58 -0.85
CA LYS A 138 2.84 -7.42 -0.18
C LYS A 138 1.63 -7.76 0.71
N SER A 139 0.74 -8.63 0.24
CA SER A 139 -0.47 -9.01 0.96
C SER A 139 -0.17 -9.67 2.30
N ILE A 140 0.90 -10.47 2.36
CA ILE A 140 1.37 -11.09 3.61
C ILE A 140 1.91 -10.01 4.54
N MET A 141 2.71 -9.07 4.02
CA MET A 141 3.27 -7.95 4.80
C MET A 141 2.16 -7.07 5.36
N ASP A 142 1.21 -6.63 4.54
CA ASP A 142 0.05 -5.82 4.93
C ASP A 142 -0.83 -6.56 5.95
N GLY A 143 -1.03 -7.87 5.78
CA GLY A 143 -1.76 -8.71 6.74
C GLY A 143 -1.08 -8.76 8.12
N CYS A 144 0.24 -8.96 8.17
CA CYS A 144 1.02 -8.91 9.42
C CYS A 144 0.96 -7.53 10.08
N MET A 145 1.07 -6.47 9.29
CA MET A 145 0.92 -5.09 9.77
C MET A 145 -0.50 -4.81 10.29
N ALA A 146 -1.53 -5.36 9.65
CA ALA A 146 -2.92 -5.21 10.06
C ALA A 146 -3.18 -5.83 11.44
N ILE A 147 -2.49 -6.93 11.80
CA ILE A 147 -2.55 -7.50 13.17
C ILE A 147 -2.08 -6.45 14.20
N ILE A 148 -0.96 -5.78 13.92
CA ILE A 148 -0.39 -4.77 14.82
C ILE A 148 -1.30 -3.56 14.90
N PHE A 149 -1.64 -2.97 13.74
CA PHE A 149 -2.42 -1.73 13.68
C PHE A 149 -3.80 -1.91 14.29
N SER A 150 -4.48 -3.04 14.06
CA SER A 150 -5.82 -3.28 14.61
C SER A 150 -5.79 -3.53 16.12
N SER A 151 -4.69 -4.09 16.66
CA SER A 151 -4.52 -4.21 18.10
C SER A 151 -4.38 -2.85 18.81
N ILE A 152 -3.91 -1.82 18.09
CA ILE A 152 -3.70 -0.45 18.59
C ILE A 152 -4.95 0.41 18.33
N TYR A 153 -5.37 0.51 17.07
CA TYR A 153 -6.41 1.42 16.61
C TYR A 153 -7.80 0.79 16.52
N GLY A 154 -7.91 -0.53 16.69
CA GLY A 154 -9.19 -1.24 16.65
C GLY A 154 -9.71 -1.49 15.24
N ILE A 155 -11.03 -1.59 15.12
CA ILE A 155 -11.72 -2.12 13.93
C ILE A 155 -11.62 -1.22 12.69
N GLY A 156 -11.19 0.04 12.86
CA GLY A 156 -10.97 0.98 11.76
C GLY A 156 -9.99 0.47 10.72
N VAL A 157 -9.00 -0.32 11.13
CA VAL A 157 -7.99 -0.93 10.25
C VAL A 157 -8.63 -1.88 9.24
N MET A 158 -9.64 -2.65 9.65
CA MET A 158 -10.33 -3.58 8.74
C MET A 158 -11.02 -2.85 7.58
N ALA A 159 -11.49 -1.61 7.82
CA ALA A 159 -12.12 -0.81 6.78
C ALA A 159 -11.14 -0.34 5.70
N SER A 160 -9.81 -0.37 5.95
CA SER A 160 -8.81 -0.03 4.91
C SER A 160 -8.82 -1.04 3.75
N ALA A 161 -9.33 -2.25 3.95
CA ALA A 161 -9.53 -3.23 2.89
C ALA A 161 -10.40 -2.68 1.75
N LEU A 162 -11.40 -1.83 2.07
CA LEU A 162 -12.19 -1.14 1.04
C LEU A 162 -11.31 -0.19 0.20
N PHE A 163 -10.43 0.55 0.86
CA PHE A 163 -9.52 1.47 0.17
C PHE A 163 -8.52 0.71 -0.69
N ILE A 164 -8.00 -0.42 -0.22
CA ILE A 164 -7.15 -1.34 -1.02
C ILE A 164 -7.91 -1.80 -2.27
N LEU A 165 -9.15 -2.29 -2.13
CA LEU A 165 -9.95 -2.74 -3.27
C LEU A 165 -10.16 -1.62 -4.30
N LEU A 166 -10.40 -0.39 -3.85
CA LEU A 166 -10.59 0.75 -4.75
C LEU A 166 -9.28 1.18 -5.41
N TYR A 167 -8.23 1.43 -4.62
CA TYR A 167 -6.96 1.98 -5.10
C TYR A 167 -6.16 0.95 -5.89
N GLN A 168 -5.86 -0.19 -5.28
CA GLN A 168 -5.12 -1.27 -5.93
C GLN A 168 -5.95 -1.89 -7.07
N GLY A 169 -7.28 -1.98 -6.90
CA GLY A 169 -8.18 -2.46 -7.95
C GLY A 169 -8.20 -1.54 -9.16
N PHE A 170 -8.26 -0.21 -8.94
CA PHE A 170 -8.16 0.79 -10.00
C PHE A 170 -6.90 0.59 -10.84
N PHE A 171 -5.72 0.53 -10.21
CA PHE A 171 -4.46 0.35 -10.96
C PHE A 171 -4.38 -0.99 -11.69
N THR A 172 -4.92 -2.05 -11.12
CA THR A 172 -4.88 -3.37 -11.76
C THR A 172 -5.81 -3.44 -12.96
N LEU A 173 -6.98 -2.80 -12.90
CA LEU A 173 -7.88 -2.68 -14.06
C LEU A 173 -7.31 -1.73 -15.12
N ALA A 174 -6.74 -0.59 -14.69
CA ALA A 174 -6.06 0.35 -15.57
C ALA A 174 -4.86 -0.29 -16.27
N GLY A 175 -4.16 -1.22 -15.60
CA GLY A 175 -3.05 -1.98 -16.17
C GLY A 175 -3.38 -2.61 -17.52
N GLY A 176 -4.57 -3.21 -17.68
CA GLY A 176 -5.00 -3.79 -18.96
C GLY A 176 -5.06 -2.78 -20.12
N PHE A 177 -5.37 -1.51 -19.83
CA PHE A 177 -5.38 -0.43 -20.82
C PHE A 177 -3.99 0.17 -21.06
N ILE A 178 -3.11 0.11 -20.06
CA ILE A 178 -1.75 0.67 -20.12
C ILE A 178 -0.79 -0.32 -20.82
N ALA A 179 -1.04 -1.63 -20.72
CA ALA A 179 -0.23 -2.70 -21.34
C ALA A 179 0.20 -2.42 -22.80
N PRO A 180 -0.72 -2.13 -23.74
CA PRO A 180 -0.35 -1.91 -25.13
C PRO A 180 0.44 -0.61 -25.38
N VAL A 181 0.37 0.36 -24.46
CA VAL A 181 1.06 1.65 -24.58
C VAL A 181 2.50 1.55 -24.06
N LEU A 182 2.73 0.84 -22.95
CA LEU A 182 4.06 0.71 -22.35
C LEU A 182 4.93 -0.35 -23.05
N GLY A 183 4.33 -1.46 -23.49
CA GLY A 183 5.09 -2.65 -23.90
C GLY A 183 5.96 -3.22 -22.77
N ASP A 184 6.69 -4.29 -23.08
CA ASP A 184 7.48 -5.02 -22.06
C ASP A 184 8.60 -4.15 -21.47
N ALA A 185 9.32 -3.40 -22.32
CA ALA A 185 10.38 -2.50 -21.88
C ALA A 185 9.86 -1.40 -20.95
N GLY A 186 8.68 -0.83 -21.24
CA GLY A 186 8.05 0.17 -20.39
C GLY A 186 7.61 -0.40 -19.03
N ILE A 187 7.12 -1.64 -18.99
CA ILE A 187 6.78 -2.34 -17.74
C ILE A 187 8.04 -2.60 -16.90
N THR A 188 9.15 -2.99 -17.53
CA THR A 188 10.44 -3.17 -16.84
C THR A 188 10.95 -1.86 -16.25
N GLU A 189 10.93 -0.75 -16.99
CA GLU A 189 11.35 0.54 -16.46
C GLU A 189 10.41 1.07 -15.37
N LEU A 190 9.10 0.85 -15.51
CA LEU A 190 8.13 1.18 -14.46
C LEU A 190 8.44 0.41 -13.17
N ALA A 191 8.77 -0.88 -13.29
CA ALA A 191 9.17 -1.70 -12.15
C ALA A 191 10.49 -1.22 -11.54
N ALA A 192 11.47 -0.86 -12.36
CA ALA A 192 12.76 -0.37 -11.87
C ALA A 192 12.63 0.97 -11.13
N VAL A 193 11.86 1.92 -11.67
CA VAL A 193 11.52 3.19 -10.98
C VAL A 193 10.82 2.89 -9.66
N GLY A 194 9.84 1.99 -9.68
CA GLY A 194 9.16 1.53 -8.48
C GLY A 194 10.11 0.93 -7.45
N GLY A 195 11.11 0.15 -7.89
CA GLY A 195 12.14 -0.43 -7.04
C GLY A 195 13.02 0.61 -6.34
N VAL A 196 13.36 1.70 -7.03
CA VAL A 196 14.13 2.83 -6.45
C VAL A 196 13.32 3.59 -5.39
N LEU A 197 12.00 3.64 -5.53
CA LEU A 197 11.10 4.36 -4.61
C LEU A 197 10.73 3.54 -3.35
N LEU A 198 11.13 2.27 -3.27
CA LEU A 198 10.89 1.38 -2.13
C LEU A 198 12.00 1.48 -1.08
#